data_AF-A0A7X8D203-F1
#
_entry.id   AF-A0A7X8D203-F1
#
_cell.length_a   1.000
_cell.length_b   1.000
_cell.length_c   1.000
_cell.angle_alpha   90.00
_cell.angle_beta   90.00
_cell.angle_gamma   90.00
#
_symmetry.space_group_name_H-M   'P 1'
#
loop_
_entity.id
_entity.type
_entity.pdbx_description
1 polymer ?
#
loop_
_entity_poly.entity_id
_entity_poly.type
_entity_poly.pdbx_seq_one_letter_code
_entity_poly.pdbx_strand_id
1 'polypeptide(L)'
;ILDEAIKRGYNVECYYRPLSPKKPQHIYLPEKKIIIVTTENHININYQEVFNLHSLMETEKIKMRISEIENNLHLYNLLTKNALEKLSSTKKMHDLLEDFYVNSMNFDGVNEIFDNIIKLY
;
A
#
# COMPACT_ATOMS: atom_id res chain seq x y z
N ILE A 1 -8.08 -1.18 19.20
CA ILE A 1 -7.39 -2.48 19.27
C ILE A 1 -5.89 -2.28 19.45
N LEU A 2 -5.20 -1.60 18.52
CA LEU A 2 -3.76 -1.30 18.64
C LEU A 2 -3.40 -0.68 20.00
N ASP A 3 -4.09 0.41 20.39
CA ASP A 3 -3.84 1.09 21.67
C ASP A 3 -4.01 0.16 22.88
N GLU A 4 -5.02 -0.72 22.83
CA GLU A 4 -5.30 -1.67 23.91
C GLU A 4 -4.23 -2.78 23.98
N ALA A 5 -3.75 -3.24 22.82
CA ALA A 5 -2.67 -4.22 22.77
C ALA A 5 -1.37 -3.64 23.36
N ILE A 6 -1.04 -2.39 23.02
CA ILE A 6 0.12 -1.67 23.57
C ILE A 6 -0.03 -1.48 25.09
N LYS A 7 -1.20 -1.04 25.56
CA LYS A 7 -1.47 -0.86 27.00
C LYS A 7 -1.29 -2.16 27.80
N ARG A 8 -1.58 -3.30 27.19
CA ARG A 8 -1.42 -4.63 27.81
C ARG A 8 0.01 -5.18 27.69
N GLY A 9 0.93 -4.45 27.06
CA GLY A 9 2.32 -4.85 26.89
C GLY A 9 2.57 -5.88 25.80
N TYR A 10 1.62 -6.07 24.86
CA TYR A 10 1.80 -7.00 23.74
C TYR A 10 2.69 -6.41 22.65
N ASN A 11 3.50 -7.27 22.02
CA ASN A 11 4.14 -6.92 20.76
C ASN A 11 3.12 -6.92 19.61
N VAL A 12 3.19 -5.90 18.73
CA VAL A 12 2.22 -5.71 17.65
C VAL A 12 2.94 -5.29 16.37
N GLU A 13 2.66 -6.00 15.28
CA GLU A 13 3.08 -5.63 13.94
C GLU A 13 1.95 -4.87 13.22
N CYS A 14 2.25 -3.67 12.72
CA CYS A 14 1.27 -2.80 12.07
C CYS A 14 1.57 -2.65 10.58
N TYR A 15 0.57 -2.90 9.75
CA TYR A 15 0.62 -2.65 8.31
C TYR A 15 -0.21 -1.41 8.01
N TYR A 16 0.43 -0.37 7.48
CA TYR A 16 -0.18 0.95 7.28
C TYR A 16 -0.73 1.11 5.87
N ARG A 17 -1.76 1.96 5.74
CA ARG A 17 -2.33 2.30 4.43
C ARG A 17 -1.30 3.04 3.58
N PRO A 18 -1.02 2.63 2.33
CA PRO A 18 -0.04 3.30 1.47
C PRO A 18 -0.33 4.79 1.26
N LEU A 19 -1.60 5.14 1.05
CA LEU A 19 -2.05 6.52 0.83
C LEU A 19 -2.36 7.28 2.14
N SER A 20 -2.22 6.64 3.29
CA SER A 20 -2.40 7.27 4.61
C SER A 20 -1.49 6.60 5.64
N PRO A 21 -0.17 6.84 5.60
CA PRO A 21 0.82 6.09 6.40
C PRO A 21 0.65 6.22 7.92
N LYS A 22 -0.15 7.17 8.39
CA LYS A 22 -0.49 7.34 9.82
C LYS A 22 -1.61 6.41 10.29
N LYS A 23 -2.33 5.75 9.37
CA LYS A 23 -3.49 4.90 9.68
C LYS A 23 -3.12 3.42 9.53
N PRO A 24 -3.18 2.62 10.61
CA PRO A 24 -3.02 1.17 10.50
C PRO A 24 -4.20 0.58 9.71
N GLN A 25 -3.90 -0.39 8.85
CA GLN A 25 -4.85 -1.12 8.02
C GLN A 25 -4.99 -2.57 8.47
N HIS A 26 -3.87 -3.21 8.79
CA HIS A 26 -3.83 -4.56 9.34
C HIS A 26 -2.97 -4.57 10.60
N ILE A 27 -3.32 -5.46 11.51
CA ILE A 27 -2.65 -5.60 12.80
C ILE A 27 -2.38 -7.09 13.01
N TYR A 28 -1.14 -7.44 13.29
CA TYR A 28 -0.75 -8.79 13.66
C TYR A 28 -0.24 -8.81 15.10
N LEU A 29 -0.75 -9.76 15.89
CA LEU A 29 -0.35 -10.00 17.28
C LEU A 29 0.32 -11.38 17.34
N PRO A 30 1.67 -11.45 17.22
CA PRO A 30 2.40 -12.71 17.16
C PRO A 30 2.13 -13.63 18.36
N GLU A 31 2.11 -13.06 19.57
CA GLU A 31 1.92 -13.80 20.82
C GLU A 31 0.55 -14.50 20.91
N LYS A 32 -0.47 -13.93 20.25
CA LYS A 32 -1.81 -14.51 20.19
C LYS A 32 -2.03 -15.36 18.94
N LYS A 33 -1.11 -15.31 17.98
CA LYS A 33 -1.26 -15.88 16.63
C LYS A 33 -2.53 -15.37 15.95
N ILE A 34 -2.85 -14.10 16.14
CA ILE A 34 -4.05 -13.44 15.60
C ILE A 34 -3.61 -12.36 14.62
N ILE A 35 -4.25 -12.34 13.44
CA ILE A 35 -4.18 -11.23 12.49
C ILE A 35 -5.56 -10.62 12.28
N ILE A 36 -5.61 -9.30 12.27
CA ILE A 36 -6.80 -8.51 11.94
C ILE A 36 -6.54 -7.89 10.58
N VAL A 37 -7.35 -8.30 9.61
CA VAL A 37 -7.25 -7.87 8.22
C VAL A 37 -8.49 -7.05 7.87
N THR A 38 -8.28 -6.00 7.07
CA THR A 38 -9.35 -5.19 6.50
C THR A 38 -9.46 -5.57 5.02
N THR A 39 -10.64 -5.93 4.54
CA THR A 39 -10.85 -6.20 3.12
C THR A 39 -11.85 -5.23 2.53
N GLU A 40 -11.61 -4.83 1.28
CA GLU A 40 -12.53 -3.97 0.54
C GLU A 40 -13.72 -4.78 -0.01
N ASN A 41 -13.46 -6.05 -0.35
CA ASN A 41 -14.46 -6.97 -0.85
C ASN A 41 -14.72 -8.10 0.15
N HIS A 42 -15.93 -8.66 0.08
CA HIS A 42 -16.25 -9.88 0.80
C HIS A 42 -15.34 -11.01 0.33
N ILE A 43 -14.58 -11.59 1.26
CA ILE A 43 -13.84 -12.80 0.99
C ILE A 43 -14.85 -13.95 1.01
N ASN A 44 -14.90 -14.75 -0.06
CA ASN A 44 -15.73 -15.94 -0.09
C ASN A 44 -15.01 -17.09 0.64
N ILE A 45 -15.05 -17.04 1.97
CA ILE A 45 -14.51 -18.07 2.87
C ILE A 45 -15.59 -18.51 3.84
N ASN A 46 -15.49 -19.74 4.33
CA ASN A 46 -16.39 -20.22 5.37
C ASN A 46 -16.00 -19.57 6.70
N TYR A 47 -16.79 -18.60 7.15
CA TYR A 47 -16.59 -17.92 8.42
C TYR A 47 -17.08 -18.81 9.57
N GLN A 48 -16.28 -18.93 10.62
CA GLN A 48 -16.72 -19.59 11.86
C GLN A 48 -17.79 -18.76 12.57
N GLU A 49 -17.66 -17.44 12.54
CA GLU A 49 -18.58 -16.49 13.18
C GLU A 49 -18.60 -15.17 12.40
N VAL A 50 -19.77 -14.52 12.36
CA VAL A 50 -19.97 -13.26 11.64
C VAL A 50 -20.64 -12.25 12.57
N PHE A 51 -19.99 -11.11 12.76
CA PHE A 51 -20.50 -10.00 13.57
C PHE A 51 -20.94 -8.85 12.68
N ASN A 52 -22.18 -8.38 12.86
CA ASN A 52 -22.69 -7.22 12.15
C ASN A 52 -22.39 -5.91 12.91
N LEU A 53 -21.28 -5.26 12.54
CA LEU A 53 -20.88 -3.96 13.08
C LEU A 53 -21.64 -2.78 12.46
N HIS A 54 -22.45 -2.99 11.42
CA HIS A 54 -23.22 -1.91 10.78
C HIS A 54 -24.24 -1.28 11.73
N SER A 55 -24.75 -2.07 12.68
CA SER A 55 -25.66 -1.60 13.73
C SER A 55 -25.06 -0.51 14.63
N LEU A 56 -23.73 -0.45 14.73
CA LEU A 56 -22.99 0.53 15.53
C LEU A 56 -22.64 1.81 14.75
N MET A 57 -22.95 1.84 13.45
CA MET A 57 -22.59 2.95 12.57
C MET A 57 -23.67 4.04 12.58
N GLU A 58 -23.22 5.30 12.52
CA GLU A 58 -24.10 6.46 12.34
C GLU A 58 -24.54 6.61 10.88
N THR A 59 -25.40 5.70 10.42
CA THR A 59 -25.80 5.56 9.01
C THR A 59 -26.47 6.81 8.44
N GLU A 60 -27.21 7.58 9.25
CA GLU A 60 -27.85 8.83 8.80
C GLU A 60 -26.83 9.89 8.37
N LYS A 61 -25.71 10.05 9.09
CA LYS A 61 -24.63 10.96 8.69
C LYS A 61 -23.99 10.55 7.37
N ILE A 62 -23.92 9.26 7.11
CA ILE A 62 -23.38 8.71 5.85
C ILE A 62 -24.34 8.99 4.71
N LYS A 63 -25.64 8.70 4.89
CA LYS A 63 -26.68 8.94 3.87
C LYS A 63 -26.74 10.40 3.44
N MET A 64 -26.63 11.34 4.39
CA MET A 64 -26.59 12.78 4.10
C MET A 64 -25.46 13.19 3.15
N ARG A 65 -24.38 12.41 3.06
CA ARG A 65 -23.19 12.69 2.25
C ARG A 65 -22.94 11.66 1.18
N ILE A 66 -23.92 10.80 0.87
CA ILE A 66 -23.69 9.64 0.01
C ILE A 66 -23.18 10.06 -1.39
N SER A 67 -23.74 11.13 -1.96
CA SER A 67 -23.31 11.65 -3.26
C SER A 67 -21.86 12.15 -3.24
N GLU A 68 -21.42 12.83 -2.16
CA GLU A 68 -20.03 13.26 -2.01
C GLU A 68 -19.09 12.06 -1.87
N ILE A 69 -19.50 11.05 -1.11
CA ILE A 69 -18.74 9.81 -0.90
C ILE A 69 -18.57 9.07 -2.23
N GLU A 70 -19.63 8.89 -2.99
CA GLU A 70 -19.62 8.22 -4.29
C GLU A 70 -18.75 8.97 -5.31
N ASN A 71 -18.87 10.28 -5.37
CA ASN A 71 -18.03 11.10 -6.25
C ASN A 71 -16.54 11.00 -5.89
N ASN A 72 -16.22 11.09 -4.60
CA ASN A 72 -14.85 10.94 -4.12
C ASN A 72 -14.29 9.54 -4.41
N LEU A 73 -15.10 8.49 -4.28
CA LEU A 73 -14.71 7.12 -4.61
C LEU A 73 -14.47 6.96 -6.12
N HIS A 74 -15.32 7.56 -6.95
CA HIS A 74 -15.14 7.56 -8.40
C HIS A 74 -13.83 8.26 -8.79
N LEU A 75 -13.60 9.47 -8.26
CA LEU A 75 -12.39 10.25 -8.52
C LEU A 75 -11.14 9.51 -8.05
N TYR A 76 -11.19 8.90 -6.85
CA TYR A 76 -10.10 8.09 -6.30
C TYR A 76 -9.71 6.95 -7.27
N ASN A 77 -10.69 6.20 -7.75
CA ASN A 77 -10.45 5.08 -8.65
C ASN A 77 -9.91 5.55 -10.00
N LEU A 78 -10.46 6.64 -10.54
CA LEU A 78 -10.02 7.23 -11.82
C LEU A 78 -8.58 7.71 -11.74
N LEU A 79 -8.22 8.47 -10.70
CA LEU A 79 -6.87 8.98 -10.53
C LEU A 79 -5.86 7.85 -10.31
N THR A 80 -6.21 6.85 -9.51
CA THR A 80 -5.36 5.67 -9.28
C THR A 80 -5.11 4.92 -10.58
N LYS A 81 -6.16 4.68 -11.38
CA LYS A 81 -6.05 4.03 -12.68
C LYS A 81 -5.12 4.83 -13.62
N ASN A 82 -5.35 6.13 -13.77
CA ASN A 82 -4.54 6.98 -14.63
C ASN A 82 -3.06 6.99 -14.21
N ALA A 83 -2.79 7.03 -12.90
CA ALA A 83 -1.43 6.95 -12.38
C ALA A 83 -0.75 5.62 -12.74
N LEU A 84 -1.45 4.50 -12.57
CA LEU A 84 -0.93 3.17 -12.91
C LEU A 84 -0.66 3.02 -14.42
N GLU A 85 -1.57 3.52 -15.27
CA GLU A 85 -1.38 3.52 -16.73
C GLU A 85 -0.16 4.36 -17.13
N LYS A 86 0.03 5.52 -16.50
CA LYS A 86 1.18 6.37 -16.77
C LYS A 86 2.48 5.69 -16.33
N LEU A 87 2.53 5.13 -15.13
CA LEU A 87 3.69 4.38 -14.63
C LEU A 87 4.02 3.19 -15.54
N SER A 88 3.01 2.45 -15.99
CA SER A 88 3.18 1.34 -16.92
C SER A 88 3.77 1.77 -18.26
N SER A 89 3.24 2.85 -18.87
CA SER A 89 3.80 3.37 -20.13
C SER A 89 5.21 3.92 -19.97
N THR A 90 5.49 4.63 -18.87
CA THR A 90 6.84 5.12 -18.55
C THR A 90 7.82 3.98 -18.35
N LYS A 91 7.44 2.91 -17.63
CA LYS A 91 8.30 1.72 -17.47
C LYS A 91 8.64 1.10 -18.81
N LYS A 92 7.66 0.90 -19.70
CA LYS A 92 7.93 0.34 -21.04
C LYS A 92 8.91 1.18 -21.85
N MET A 93 8.80 2.50 -21.77
CA MET A 93 9.76 3.40 -22.41
C MET A 93 11.13 3.33 -21.76
N HIS A 94 11.20 3.27 -20.43
CA HIS A 94 12.45 3.10 -19.70
C HIS A 94 13.15 1.80 -20.10
N ASP A 95 12.42 0.68 -20.12
CA ASP A 95 12.94 -0.64 -20.50
C ASP A 95 13.53 -0.60 -21.93
N LEU A 96 12.85 0.09 -22.87
CA LEU A 96 13.38 0.29 -24.24
C LEU A 96 14.67 1.15 -24.27
N LEU A 97 14.73 2.20 -23.46
CA LEU A 97 15.94 3.02 -23.36
C LEU A 97 17.10 2.25 -22.74
N GLU A 98 16.81 1.43 -21.73
CA GLU A 98 17.78 0.56 -21.07
C GLU A 98 18.38 -0.43 -22.06
N ASP A 99 17.58 -1.01 -22.96
CA ASP A 99 18.08 -1.86 -24.05
C ASP A 99 19.11 -1.12 -24.93
N PHE A 100 18.89 0.15 -25.25
CA PHE A 100 19.87 0.95 -26.01
C PHE A 100 21.13 1.27 -25.18
N TYR A 101 20.95 1.66 -23.92
CA TYR A 101 22.04 2.01 -23.03
C TYR A 101 22.96 0.83 -22.76
N VAL A 102 22.41 -0.34 -22.40
CA VAL A 102 23.21 -1.54 -22.11
C VAL A 102 24.10 -1.91 -23.29
N ASN A 103 23.59 -1.81 -24.51
CA ASN A 103 24.36 -2.14 -25.71
C ASN A 103 25.39 -1.07 -26.09
N SER A 104 25.24 0.16 -25.61
CA SER A 104 26.07 1.30 -26.01
C SER A 104 27.01 1.79 -24.91
N MET A 105 26.86 1.28 -23.68
CA MET A 105 27.57 1.75 -22.49
C MET A 105 28.84 0.94 -22.25
N ASN A 106 29.96 1.64 -22.05
CA ASN A 106 31.20 1.03 -21.56
C ASN A 106 31.14 0.91 -20.03
N PHE A 107 30.47 -0.13 -19.53
CA PHE A 107 30.32 -0.36 -18.09
C PHE A 107 31.68 -0.54 -17.38
N ASP A 108 32.63 -1.19 -18.03
CA ASP A 108 33.97 -1.42 -17.47
C ASP A 108 34.70 -0.09 -17.22
N GLY A 109 34.65 0.83 -18.19
CA GLY A 109 35.26 2.16 -18.03
C GLY A 109 34.59 3.01 -16.94
N VAL A 110 33.27 2.90 -16.78
CA VAL A 110 32.54 3.58 -15.69
C VAL A 110 32.92 3.01 -14.34
N ASN A 111 33.02 1.69 -14.23
CA ASN A 111 33.44 1.00 -13.01
C ASN A 111 34.87 1.38 -12.63
N GLU A 112 35.79 1.49 -13.60
CA GLU A 112 37.17 1.92 -13.36
C GLU A 112 37.23 3.33 -12.75
N ILE A 113 36.47 4.28 -13.30
CA ILE A 113 36.39 5.64 -12.75
C ILE A 113 35.80 5.62 -11.34
N PHE A 114 34.72 4.85 -11.13
CA PHE A 114 34.08 4.72 -9.82
C PHE A 114 35.06 4.18 -8.77
N ASP A 115 35.79 3.10 -9.07
CA ASP A 115 36.79 2.51 -8.18
C ASP A 115 37.94 3.48 -7.87
N ASN A 116 38.37 4.25 -8.87
CA ASN A 116 39.39 5.28 -8.68
C ASN A 116 38.91 6.39 -7.73
N ILE A 117 37.64 6.79 -7.80
CA ILE A 117 37.05 7.76 -6.87
C ILE A 117 36.91 7.17 -5.47
N ILE A 118 36.43 5.92 -5.34
CA ILE A 118 36.29 5.25 -4.05
C ILE A 118 37.63 5.12 -3.34
N LYS A 119 38.72 4.80 -4.05
CA LYS A 119 40.08 4.71 -3.48
C LYS A 119 40.64 6.04 -2.97
N LEU A 120 40.04 7.18 -3.31
CA LEU A 120 40.41 8.49 -2.77
C LEU A 120 39.84 8.75 -1.37
N TYR A 121 38.95 7.90 -0.88
CA TYR A 121 38.36 7.93 0.46
C TYR A 121 38.80 6.70 1.27
#